data_AF-A0A946IPW3-F1
#
_entry.id   AF-A0A946IPW3-F1
#
_cell.length_a   1.000
_cell.length_b   1.000
_cell.length_c   1.000
_cell.angle_alpha   90.00
_cell.angle_beta   90.00
_cell.angle_gamma   90.00
#
_symmetry.space_group_name_H-M   'P 1'
#
loop_
_entity.id
_entity.type
_entity.pdbx_description
1 polymer ?
#
loop_
_entity_poly.entity_id
_entity_poly.type
_entity_poly.pdbx_seq_one_letter_code
_entity_poly.pdbx_strand_id
1 'polypeptide(L)'
;MNKEIKGFTIKLIIFALIAFGIHCLVFHILFPEMLLFIPIWTIYLFNSVLVLTIFCYLNYKVGKGSAKAYSIFLVLTLVKMALSLVFLLPLFVEKSDNVVPEVINFFISYFIFLIFEMISLNNFLKND
;
A
#
# COMPACT_ATOMS: atom_id res chain seq x y z
N MET A 1 2.65 19.64 12.28
CA MET A 1 3.43 18.63 11.53
C MET A 1 3.47 17.25 12.22
N ASN A 2 4.09 17.07 13.40
CA ASN A 2 4.22 15.72 13.99
C ASN A 2 2.90 15.05 14.45
N LYS A 3 1.87 15.81 14.82
CA LYS A 3 0.61 15.26 15.34
C LYS A 3 -0.24 14.57 14.26
N GLU A 4 -0.27 15.16 13.06
CA GLU A 4 -1.01 14.63 11.91
C GLU A 4 -0.36 13.36 11.35
N ILE A 5 0.98 13.37 11.21
CA ILE A 5 1.75 12.19 10.81
C ILE A 5 1.57 11.04 11.80
N LYS A 6 1.63 11.31 13.11
CA LYS A 6 1.37 10.29 14.13
C LYS A 6 -0.05 9.72 14.02
N GLY A 7 -1.06 10.59 13.88
CA GLY A 7 -2.46 10.17 13.75
C GLY A 7 -2.69 9.31 12.50
N PHE A 8 -2.12 9.71 11.36
CA PHE A 8 -2.20 8.93 10.12
C PHE A 8 -1.46 7.59 10.24
N THR A 9 -0.26 7.58 10.82
CA THR A 9 0.54 6.37 11.01
C THR A 9 -0.19 5.35 11.89
N ILE A 10 -0.82 5.79 12.97
CA ILE A 10 -1.61 4.91 13.84
C ILE A 10 -2.80 4.31 13.06
N LYS A 11 -3.53 5.12 12.29
CA LYS A 11 -4.64 4.64 11.44
C LYS A 11 -4.15 3.62 10.41
N LEU A 12 -3.01 3.88 9.77
CA LEU A 12 -2.39 2.99 8.80
C LEU A 12 -1.97 1.66 9.44
N ILE A 13 -1.36 1.69 10.63
CA ILE A 13 -0.95 0.47 11.35
C ILE A 13 -2.17 -0.36 11.73
N ILE A 14 -3.20 0.25 12.32
CA ILE A 14 -4.43 -0.46 12.69
C ILE A 14 -5.09 -1.08 11.47
N PHE A 15 -5.22 -0.31 10.38
CA PHE A 15 -5.76 -0.78 9.12
C PHE A 15 -4.95 -1.95 8.55
N ALA A 16 -3.62 -1.81 8.48
CA ALA A 16 -2.73 -2.84 7.96
C ALA A 16 -2.80 -4.13 8.79
N LEU A 17 -2.84 -4.04 10.12
CA LEU A 17 -2.93 -5.20 11.01
C LEU A 17 -4.26 -5.94 10.85
N ILE A 18 -5.39 -5.21 10.79
CA ILE A 18 -6.71 -5.81 10.59
C ILE A 18 -6.77 -6.49 9.21
N ALA A 19 -6.38 -5.78 8.16
CA ALA A 19 -6.40 -6.32 6.81
C ALA A 19 -5.43 -7.50 6.65
N PHE A 20 -4.27 -7.48 7.32
CA PHE A 20 -3.32 -8.58 7.33
C PHE A 20 -3.89 -9.82 8.03
N GLY A 21 -4.50 -9.64 9.21
CA GLY A 21 -5.12 -10.75 9.95
C GLY A 21 -6.23 -11.43 9.15
N ILE A 22 -7.13 -10.64 8.54
CA ILE A 22 -8.19 -11.15 7.67
C ILE A 22 -7.58 -11.94 6.50
N HIS A 23 -6.54 -11.40 5.88
CA HIS A 23 -5.92 -12.03 4.73
C HIS A 23 -5.22 -13.35 5.09
N CYS A 24 -4.48 -13.39 6.20
CA CYS A 24 -3.89 -14.63 6.70
C CYS A 24 -4.95 -15.69 7.01
N LEU A 25 -6.08 -15.30 7.61
CA LEU A 25 -7.18 -16.24 7.89
C LEU A 25 -7.81 -16.79 6.61
N VAL A 26 -8.13 -15.91 5.65
CA VAL A 26 -8.71 -16.31 4.36
C VAL A 26 -7.76 -17.21 3.60
N PHE A 27 -6.48 -16.87 3.56
CA PHE A 27 -5.46 -17.66 2.88
C PHE A 27 -5.29 -19.04 3.51
N HIS A 28 -5.24 -19.12 4.84
CA HIS A 28 -5.09 -20.39 5.55
C HIS A 28 -6.29 -21.33 5.33
N ILE A 29 -7.51 -20.79 5.24
CA ILE A 29 -8.73 -21.58 5.01
C ILE A 29 -8.84 -22.06 3.56
N LEU A 30 -8.51 -21.19 2.59
CA LEU A 30 -8.71 -21.48 1.16
C LEU A 30 -7.53 -22.21 0.52
N PHE A 31 -6.31 -22.00 1.01
CA PHE A 31 -5.06 -22.48 0.39
C PHE A 31 -4.09 -23.06 1.44
N PRO A 32 -4.48 -24.09 2.21
CA PRO A 32 -3.68 -24.61 3.32
C PRO A 32 -2.32 -25.20 2.90
N GLU A 33 -2.19 -25.71 1.68
CA GLU A 33 -0.97 -26.36 1.18
C GLU A 33 -0.15 -25.49 0.20
N MET A 34 -0.61 -24.26 -0.11
CA MET A 34 0.08 -23.40 -1.05
C MET A 34 1.27 -22.70 -0.39
N LEU A 35 2.46 -22.94 -0.92
CA LEU A 35 3.67 -22.18 -0.57
C LEU A 35 3.71 -20.89 -1.40
N LEU A 36 3.67 -19.74 -0.70
CA LEU A 36 3.82 -18.44 -1.33
C LEU A 36 5.31 -18.11 -1.50
N PHE A 37 5.72 -17.74 -2.71
CA PHE A 37 7.05 -17.20 -2.97
C PHE A 37 7.21 -15.82 -2.33
N ILE A 38 6.20 -14.96 -2.43
CA ILE A 38 6.13 -13.69 -1.70
C ILE A 38 5.28 -13.86 -0.42
N PRO A 39 5.90 -13.81 0.77
CA PRO A 39 5.14 -13.92 2.02
C PRO A 39 4.16 -12.76 2.18
N ILE A 40 2.95 -13.04 2.67
CA ILE A 40 1.88 -12.03 2.85
C ILE A 40 2.38 -10.81 3.63
N TRP A 41 3.19 -11.00 4.67
CA TRP A 41 3.70 -9.90 5.48
C TRP A 41 4.55 -8.90 4.68
N THR A 42 5.30 -9.36 3.67
CA THR A 42 6.12 -8.49 2.81
C THR A 42 5.24 -7.58 1.95
N ILE A 43 4.11 -8.09 1.45
CA ILE A 43 3.13 -7.34 0.67
C ILE A 43 2.55 -6.20 1.51
N TYR A 44 2.18 -6.48 2.76
CA TYR A 44 1.61 -5.48 3.66
C TYR A 44 2.65 -4.46 4.12
N LEU A 45 3.87 -4.89 4.38
CA LEU A 45 4.98 -4.00 4.72
C LEU A 45 5.28 -3.05 3.56
N PHE A 46 5.42 -3.59 2.34
CA PHE A 46 5.66 -2.81 1.13
C PHE A 46 4.58 -1.73 0.91
N ASN A 47 3.30 -2.14 0.92
CA ASN A 47 2.20 -1.21 0.71
C ASN A 47 2.10 -0.15 1.82
N SER A 48 2.31 -0.54 3.08
CA SER A 48 2.29 0.40 4.21
C SER A 48 3.41 1.43 4.11
N VAL A 49 4.63 0.99 3.76
CA VAL A 49 5.79 1.88 3.58
C VAL A 49 5.53 2.89 2.46
N LEU A 50 4.97 2.46 1.33
CA LEU A 50 4.66 3.37 0.22
C LEU A 50 3.59 4.39 0.59
N VAL A 51 2.48 3.95 1.21
CA VAL A 51 1.42 4.86 1.66
C VAL A 51 1.95 5.89 2.67
N LEU A 52 2.78 5.45 3.62
CA LEU A 52 3.42 6.35 4.58
C LEU A 52 4.37 7.34 3.91
N THR A 53 5.17 6.89 2.94
CA THR A 53 6.10 7.73 2.19
C THR A 53 5.36 8.81 1.39
N ILE A 54 4.29 8.43 0.69
CA ILE A 54 3.43 9.36 -0.07
C ILE A 54 2.82 10.39 0.87
N PHE A 55 2.25 9.95 2.00
CA PHE A 55 1.66 10.85 2.98
C PHE A 55 2.68 11.84 3.54
N CYS A 56 3.86 11.37 3.97
CA CYS A 56 4.92 12.23 4.51
C CYS A 56 5.40 13.26 3.48
N TYR A 57 5.61 12.84 2.23
CA TYR A 57 6.05 13.73 1.16
C TYR A 57 4.99 14.79 0.81
N LEU A 58 3.71 14.39 0.74
CA LEU A 58 2.60 15.33 0.53
C LEU A 58 2.50 16.34 1.65
N ASN A 59 2.54 15.90 2.92
CA ASN A 59 2.48 16.77 4.08
C ASN A 59 3.62 17.80 4.07
N TYR A 60 4.83 17.38 3.74
CA TYR A 60 5.99 18.27 3.61
C TYR A 60 5.82 19.32 2.50
N LYS A 61 5.24 18.94 1.36
CA LYS A 61 5.01 19.86 0.23
C LYS A 61 3.85 20.83 0.48
N VAL A 62 2.75 20.36 1.08
CA VAL A 62 1.60 21.20 1.46
C VAL A 62 1.99 22.21 2.53
N GLY A 63 2.75 21.79 3.56
CA GLY A 63 3.25 22.69 4.60
C GLY A 63 4.20 23.79 4.08
N LYS A 64 4.69 23.68 2.84
CA LYS A 64 5.45 24.72 2.14
C LYS A 64 4.62 25.60 1.19
N GLY A 65 3.30 25.50 1.21
CA GLY A 65 2.39 26.34 0.41
C GLY A 65 2.26 25.91 -1.06
N SER A 66 2.53 24.64 -1.38
CA SER A 66 2.43 24.14 -2.75
C SER A 66 0.97 24.01 -3.22
N ALA A 67 0.51 24.92 -4.09
CA ALA A 67 -0.84 24.93 -4.69
C ALA A 67 -1.18 23.74 -5.61
N LYS A 68 -0.39 22.66 -5.62
CA LYS A 68 -0.52 21.50 -6.53
C LYS A 68 -0.49 20.15 -5.79
N ALA A 69 -1.00 20.10 -4.57
CA ALA A 69 -1.00 18.90 -3.73
C ALA A 69 -1.67 17.69 -4.42
N TYR A 70 -2.80 17.91 -5.09
CA TYR A 70 -3.50 16.87 -5.84
C TYR A 70 -2.68 16.33 -7.03
N SER A 71 -2.05 17.21 -7.82
CA SER A 71 -1.20 16.78 -8.94
C SER A 71 0.03 16.00 -8.45
N ILE A 72 0.62 16.41 -7.33
CA ILE A 72 1.73 15.69 -6.70
C ILE A 72 1.28 14.30 -6.24
N PHE A 73 0.09 14.21 -5.62
CA PHE A 73 -0.48 12.93 -5.21
C PHE A 73 -0.64 11.98 -6.40
N LEU A 74 -1.24 12.45 -7.50
CA LEU A 74 -1.40 11.63 -8.71
C LEU A 74 -0.07 11.09 -9.24
N VAL A 75 0.96 11.94 -9.32
CA VAL A 75 2.29 11.52 -9.78
C VAL A 75 2.91 10.48 -8.84
N LEU A 76 2.81 10.68 -7.53
CA LEU A 76 3.33 9.72 -6.55
C LEU A 76 2.61 8.38 -6.60
N THR A 77 1.29 8.40 -6.81
CA THR A 77 0.49 7.18 -6.98
C THR A 77 0.87 6.43 -8.25
N LEU A 78 1.17 7.13 -9.35
CA LEU A 78 1.70 6.51 -10.57
C LEU A 78 3.08 5.88 -10.34
N VAL A 79 3.98 6.56 -9.61
CA VAL A 79 5.29 6.00 -9.26
C VAL A 79 5.13 4.76 -8.39
N LYS A 80 4.21 4.78 -7.42
CA LYS A 80 3.84 3.61 -6.60
C LYS A 80 3.33 2.45 -7.45
N MET A 81 2.50 2.71 -8.46
CA MET A 81 2.06 1.68 -9.42
C MET A 81 3.26 1.05 -10.15
N ALA A 82 4.23 1.85 -10.60
CA ALA A 82 5.44 1.33 -11.24
C ALA A 82 6.30 0.51 -10.27
N LEU A 83 6.46 0.97 -9.02
CA LEU A 83 7.18 0.23 -7.98
C LEU A 83 6.53 -1.12 -7.67
N SER A 84 5.19 -1.21 -7.69
CA SER A 84 4.48 -2.48 -7.53
C SER A 84 4.84 -3.48 -8.62
N LEU A 85 5.02 -3.04 -9.87
CA LEU A 85 5.48 -3.92 -10.96
C LEU A 85 6.91 -4.39 -10.73
N VAL A 86 7.80 -3.49 -10.28
CA VAL A 86 9.18 -3.84 -9.93
C VAL A 86 9.23 -4.84 -8.77
N PHE A 87 8.36 -4.68 -7.78
CA PHE A 87 8.26 -5.59 -6.64
C PHE A 87 7.82 -7.00 -7.06
N LEU A 88 6.96 -7.11 -8.07
CA LEU A 88 6.52 -8.39 -8.62
C LEU A 88 7.52 -9.01 -9.62
N LEU A 89 8.53 -8.27 -10.06
CA LEU A 89 9.50 -8.74 -11.06
C LEU A 89 10.18 -10.07 -10.69
N PRO A 90 10.60 -10.32 -9.44
CA PRO A 90 11.21 -11.59 -9.03
C PRO A 90 10.33 -12.82 -9.33
N LEU A 91 9.01 -12.70 -9.21
CA LEU A 91 8.07 -13.80 -9.50
C LEU A 91 8.14 -14.27 -10.95
N PHE A 92 8.33 -13.33 -11.88
CA PHE A 92 8.39 -13.63 -13.31
C PHE A 92 9.75 -14.17 -13.74
N VAL A 93 10.82 -13.81 -13.03
CA VAL A 93 12.19 -14.25 -13.34
C VAL A 93 12.44 -15.66 -12.83
N GLU A 94 11.98 -15.99 -11.63
CA GLU A 94 12.25 -17.29 -10.99
C GLU A 94 11.31 -18.42 -11.43
N LYS A 95 10.37 -18.16 -12.36
CA LYS A 95 9.38 -19.13 -12.86
C LYS A 95 8.65 -19.87 -11.73
N SER A 96 8.05 -19.13 -10.80
CA SER A 96 7.19 -19.74 -9.76
C SER A 96 6.07 -20.56 -10.43
N ASP A 97 5.76 -21.75 -9.89
CA ASP A 97 4.68 -22.59 -10.42
C ASP A 97 3.29 -21.94 -10.26
N ASN A 98 3.17 -20.94 -9.38
CA ASN A 98 1.93 -20.31 -8.96
C ASN A 98 1.91 -18.78 -9.20
N VAL A 99 2.53 -18.29 -10.27
CA VAL A 99 2.64 -16.84 -10.56
C VAL A 99 1.28 -16.12 -10.52
N VAL A 100 0.24 -16.68 -11.14
CA VAL A 100 -1.06 -16.02 -11.25
C VAL A 100 -1.73 -15.81 -9.88
N PRO A 101 -1.89 -16.85 -9.03
CA PRO A 101 -2.35 -16.67 -7.65
C PRO A 101 -1.56 -15.62 -6.87
N GLU A 102 -0.23 -15.61 -6.99
CA GLU A 102 0.63 -14.68 -6.24
C GLU A 102 0.48 -13.23 -6.70
N VAL A 103 0.34 -13.01 -8.01
CA VAL A 103 0.07 -11.68 -8.57
C VAL A 103 -1.30 -11.18 -8.10
N ILE A 104 -2.34 -12.02 -8.14
CA ILE A 104 -3.69 -11.67 -7.65
C ILE A 104 -3.66 -11.34 -6.16
N ASN A 105 -2.99 -12.17 -5.36
CA ASN A 105 -2.79 -11.99 -3.93
C ASN A 105 -2.19 -10.62 -3.59
N PHE A 106 -1.14 -10.23 -4.33
CA PHE A 106 -0.52 -8.92 -4.21
C PHE A 106 -1.47 -7.79 -4.63
N PHE A 107 -2.12 -7.90 -5.79
CA PHE A 107 -2.95 -6.81 -6.31
C PHE A 107 -4.21 -6.55 -5.48
N ILE A 108 -4.83 -7.58 -4.91
CA ILE A 108 -5.96 -7.41 -3.98
C ILE A 108 -5.53 -6.54 -2.78
N SER A 109 -4.41 -6.90 -2.17
CA SER A 109 -3.85 -6.14 -1.05
C SER A 109 -3.50 -4.71 -1.47
N TYR A 110 -2.85 -4.55 -2.62
CA TYR A 110 -2.51 -3.25 -3.19
C TYR A 110 -3.74 -2.35 -3.37
N PHE A 111 -4.83 -2.85 -3.95
CA PHE A 111 -6.05 -2.06 -4.15
C PHE A 111 -6.72 -1.68 -2.83
N ILE A 112 -6.71 -2.56 -1.83
CA ILE A 112 -7.21 -2.25 -0.49
C ILE A 112 -6.42 -1.07 0.11
N PHE A 113 -5.09 -1.07 0.01
CA PHE A 113 -4.26 0.05 0.45
C PHE A 113 -4.45 1.32 -0.39
N LEU A 114 -4.66 1.19 -1.71
CA LEU A 114 -4.94 2.32 -2.60
C LEU A 114 -6.26 3.01 -2.23
N ILE A 115 -7.31 2.25 -1.91
CA ILE A 115 -8.60 2.80 -1.46
C ILE A 115 -8.41 3.54 -0.13
N PHE A 116 -7.71 2.94 0.84
CA PHE A 116 -7.41 3.59 2.11
C PHE A 116 -6.65 4.90 1.93
N GLU A 117 -5.63 4.90 1.06
CA GLU A 117 -4.83 6.08 0.71
C GLU A 117 -5.72 7.17 0.10
N MET A 118 -6.55 6.81 -0.89
CA MET A 118 -7.46 7.75 -1.55
C MET A 118 -8.45 8.40 -0.56
N ILE A 119 -9.08 7.60 0.31
CA ILE A 119 -10.04 8.12 1.30
C ILE A 119 -9.33 9.04 2.30
N SER A 120 -8.17 8.62 2.80
CA SER A 120 -7.43 9.37 3.81
C SER A 120 -6.89 10.69 3.27
N LEU A 121 -6.38 10.70 2.04
CA LEU A 121 -5.83 11.90 1.41
C LEU A 121 -6.91 12.81 0.85
N ASN A 122 -8.05 12.29 0.39
CA ASN A 122 -9.18 13.15 0.01
C ASN A 122 -9.70 13.97 1.20
N ASN A 123 -9.75 13.37 2.40
CA ASN A 123 -10.11 14.09 3.62
C ASN A 123 -9.04 15.11 4.06
N PHE A 124 -7.77 14.86 3.74
CA PHE A 124 -6.67 15.80 3.99
C PHE A 124 -6.75 17.00 3.02
N LEU A 125 -6.94 16.73 1.73
CA LEU A 125 -6.96 17.75 0.67
C LEU A 125 -8.26 18.56 0.58
N LYS A 126 -9.38 18.07 1.11
CA LYS A 126 -10.66 18.83 1.18
C LYS A 126 -10.71 19.86 2.32
N ASN A 127 -9.80 19.75 3.28
CA ASN A 127 -9.74 20.65 4.44
C ASN A 127 -8.65 21.74 4.29
N ASP A 128 -7.94 21.77 3.16
CA ASP A 128 -7.16 22.92 2.67
C ASP A 128 -8.03 23.79 1.75
#